data_AF-A0A8T4PYN1-F1
#
_entry.id   AF-A0A8T4PYN1-F1
#
_cell.length_a   1.000
_cell.length_b   1.000
_cell.length_c   1.000
_cell.angle_alpha   90.00
_cell.angle_beta   90.00
_cell.angle_gamma   90.00
#
_symmetry.space_group_name_H-M   'P 1'
#
loop_
_entity.id
_entity.type
_entity.pdbx_description
1 polymer ?
#
loop_
_entity_poly.entity_id
_entity_poly.type
_entity_poly.pdbx_seq_one_letter_code
_entity_poly.pdbx_strand_id
1 'polypeptide(L)'
;MIIYLLGLLDLLTAISLILLRFKVDFFALFFALYLIIKSVLFIKSLASVFDLISGIVFILALYGYFGIITYIASIWLIQKAIFSFLSSF
;
A
#
# COMPACT_ATOMS: atom_id res chain seq x y z
N MET A 1 -2.56 4.57 -18.98
CA MET A 1 -1.13 4.45 -18.63
C MET A 1 -0.84 4.77 -17.17
N ILE A 2 -1.16 5.97 -16.67
CA ILE A 2 -0.85 6.37 -15.28
C ILE A 2 -1.53 5.46 -14.23
N ILE A 3 -2.76 5.01 -14.49
CA ILE A 3 -3.50 4.10 -13.59
C ILE A 3 -2.76 2.77 -13.37
N TYR A 4 -2.11 2.23 -14.40
CA TYR A 4 -1.31 0.99 -14.28
C TYR A 4 -0.03 1.20 -13.48
N LEU A 5 0.65 2.33 -13.65
CA LEU A 5 1.84 2.66 -12.85
C LEU A 5 1.46 2.79 -11.38
N LEU A 6 0.34 3.46 -11.09
CA LEU A 6 -0.19 3.57 -9.73
C LEU A 6 -0.60 2.22 -9.15
N GLY A 7 -1.22 1.35 -9.95
CA GLY A 7 -1.59 -0.01 -9.55
C GLY A 7 -0.38 -0.91 -9.30
N LEU A 8 0.65 -0.81 -10.14
CA LEU A 8 1.91 -1.54 -9.97
C LEU A 8 2.65 -1.09 -8.71
N LEU A 9 2.69 0.21 -8.44
CA LEU A 9 3.26 0.74 -7.19
C LEU A 9 2.47 0.29 -5.96
N ASP A 10 1.15 0.20 -6.03
CA ASP A 10 0.32 -0.33 -4.93
C ASP A 10 0.59 -1.83 -4.69
N LEU A 11 0.76 -2.60 -5.77
CA LEU A 11 1.15 -4.01 -5.69
C LEU A 11 2.53 -4.18 -5.05
N LEU A 12 3.52 -3.40 -5.49
CA LEU A 12 4.86 -3.42 -4.90
C LEU A 12 4.84 -3.01 -3.43
N THR A 13 4.02 -2.02 -3.08
CA THR A 13 3.82 -1.60 -1.68
C THR A 13 3.22 -2.75 -0.86
N ALA A 14 2.22 -3.46 -1.38
CA ALA A 14 1.63 -4.61 -0.69
C ALA A 14 2.63 -5.75 -0.49
N ILE A 15 3.42 -6.06 -1.52
CA ILE A 15 4.47 -7.09 -1.45
C ILE A 15 5.53 -6.68 -0.44
N SER A 16 5.98 -5.42 -0.47
CA SER A 16 6.96 -4.88 0.48
C SER A 16 6.46 -4.98 1.92
N LEU A 17 5.17 -4.67 2.17
CA LEU A 17 4.55 -4.81 3.49
C LEU A 17 4.56 -6.25 4.00
N ILE A 18 4.32 -7.23 3.12
CA ILE A 18 4.40 -8.66 3.45
C ILE A 18 5.85 -9.09 3.71
N LEU A 19 6.78 -8.67 2.86
CA LEU A 19 8.20 -8.98 2.98
C LEU A 19 8.83 -8.43 4.27
N LEU A 20 8.32 -7.30 4.74
CA LEU A 20 8.72 -6.69 6.01
C LEU A 20 8.61 -7.65 7.20
N ARG A 21 7.62 -8.56 7.18
CA ARG A 21 7.43 -9.58 8.21
C ARG A 21 8.59 -10.57 8.29
N PHE A 22 9.26 -10.80 7.18
CA PHE A 22 10.45 -11.64 7.09
C PHE A 22 11.74 -10.86 7.35
N LYS A 23 11.64 -9.64 7.89
CA LYS A 23 12.76 -8.71 8.11
C LYS A 23 13.48 -8.32 6.82
N VAL A 24 12.75 -8.30 5.72
CA VAL A 24 13.24 -7.82 4.42
C VAL A 24 12.67 -6.42 4.23
N ASP A 25 13.51 -5.41 4.42
CA ASP A 25 13.15 -3.99 4.53
C ASP A 25 13.48 -3.16 3.28
N PHE A 26 13.70 -3.81 2.14
CA PHE A 26 14.03 -3.13 0.88
C PHE A 26 13.00 -2.04 0.53
N PHE A 27 13.47 -0.78 0.51
CA PHE A 27 12.71 0.41 0.15
C PHE A 27 11.39 0.59 0.93
N ALA A 28 11.25 -0.03 2.09
CA ALA A 28 10.00 -0.04 2.85
C ALA A 28 9.56 1.36 3.31
N LEU A 29 10.51 2.20 3.75
CA LEU A 29 10.25 3.60 4.08
C LEU A 29 9.78 4.39 2.84
N PHE A 30 10.39 4.13 1.69
CA PHE A 30 10.02 4.78 0.43
C PHE A 30 8.58 4.44 0.04
N PHE A 31 8.19 3.16 0.11
CA PHE A 31 6.82 2.73 -0.18
C PHE A 31 5.79 3.26 0.82
N ALA A 32 6.13 3.30 2.11
CA ALA A 32 5.27 3.90 3.13
C ALA A 32 5.03 5.40 2.87
N LEU A 33 6.09 6.17 2.60
CA LEU A 33 5.99 7.59 2.28
C LEU A 33 5.24 7.83 0.97
N TYR A 34 5.53 7.04 -0.07
CA TYR A 34 4.81 7.09 -1.34
C TYR A 34 3.29 6.93 -1.13
N LEU A 35 2.87 5.93 -0.33
CA LEU A 35 1.46 5.66 -0.10
C LEU A 35 0.76 6.81 0.66
N ILE A 36 1.46 7.44 1.60
CA ILE A 36 0.97 8.62 2.33
C ILE A 36 0.85 9.84 1.41
N ILE A 37 1.88 10.12 0.61
CA ILE A 37 1.83 11.25 -0.33
C ILE A 37 0.70 11.03 -1.35
N LYS A 38 0.59 9.82 -1.90
CA LYS A 38 -0.47 9.46 -2.85
C LYS A 38 -1.86 9.62 -2.23
N SER A 39 -2.07 9.13 -1.02
CA SER A 39 -3.39 9.26 -0.35
C SER A 39 -3.78 10.72 -0.13
N VAL A 40 -2.83 11.60 0.20
CA VAL A 40 -3.08 13.05 0.30
C VAL A 40 -3.42 13.66 -1.07
N LEU A 41 -2.75 13.27 -2.15
CA LEU A 41 -3.05 13.77 -3.50
C LEU A 41 -4.46 13.41 -3.97
N PHE A 42 -5.00 12.27 -3.53
CA PHE A 42 -6.30 11.75 -3.96
C PHE A 42 -7.40 11.82 -2.89
N ILE A 43 -7.25 12.70 -1.87
CA ILE A 43 -8.02 12.71 -0.62
C ILE A 43 -9.55 12.74 -0.77
N LYS A 44 -10.07 13.12 -1.94
CA LYS A 44 -11.51 13.16 -2.24
C LYS A 44 -12.15 11.77 -2.37
N SER A 45 -11.37 10.69 -2.42
CA SER A 45 -11.87 9.33 -2.60
C SER A 45 -11.91 8.55 -1.27
N LEU A 46 -12.92 7.69 -1.08
CA LEU A 46 -12.89 6.75 0.05
C LEU A 46 -11.67 5.83 -0.02
N ALA A 47 -11.25 5.46 -1.24
CA ALA A 47 -10.09 4.61 -1.45
C ALA A 47 -8.79 5.25 -0.93
N SER A 48 -8.62 6.57 -1.03
CA SER A 48 -7.43 7.26 -0.50
C SER A 48 -7.40 7.28 1.02
N VAL A 49 -8.55 7.25 1.70
CA VAL A 49 -8.58 7.16 3.17
C VAL A 49 -8.02 5.81 3.63
N PHE A 50 -8.44 4.72 2.98
CA PHE A 50 -7.89 3.38 3.25
C PHE A 50 -6.40 3.27 2.88
N ASP A 51 -5.95 3.94 1.83
CA ASP A 51 -4.51 4.03 1.51
C ASP A 51 -3.73 4.77 2.60
N LEU A 52 -4.26 5.89 3.13
CA LEU A 52 -3.62 6.63 4.21
C LEU A 52 -3.49 5.75 5.46
N ILE A 53 -4.56 5.04 5.82
CA ILE A 53 -4.56 4.08 6.93
C ILE A 53 -3.52 2.99 6.67
N SER A 54 -3.50 2.43 5.46
CA SER A 54 -2.52 1.40 5.07
C SER A 54 -1.08 1.92 5.16
N GLY A 55 -0.85 3.20 4.88
CA GLY A 55 0.46 3.84 4.99
C GLY A 55 0.92 4.01 6.43
N ILE A 56 0.00 4.38 7.32
CA ILE A 56 0.26 4.43 8.78
C ILE A 56 0.55 3.02 9.30
N VAL A 57 -0.23 2.03 8.88
CA VAL A 57 -0.02 0.62 9.24
C VAL A 57 1.33 0.11 8.71
N PHE A 58 1.74 0.55 7.53
CA PHE A 58 3.08 0.26 7.00
C PHE A 58 4.16 0.82 7.92
N ILE A 59 4.05 2.09 8.33
CA ILE A 59 5.01 2.69 9.27
C ILE A 59 5.05 1.90 10.59
N LEU A 60 3.91 1.45 11.13
CA LEU A 60 3.89 0.62 12.32
C LEU A 60 4.58 -0.74 12.09
N ALA A 61 4.39 -1.34 10.92
CA ALA A 61 5.07 -2.58 10.56
C ALA A 61 6.61 -2.41 10.51
N LEU A 62 7.13 -1.25 10.11
CA LEU A 62 8.57 -0.93 10.16
C LEU A 62 9.14 -1.00 11.58
N TYR A 63 8.35 -0.66 12.59
CA TYR A 63 8.73 -0.79 14.00
C TYR A 63 8.48 -2.20 14.56
N GLY A 64 8.13 -3.17 13.72
CA GLY A 64 7.92 -4.57 14.12
C GLY A 64 6.50 -4.91 14.57
N TYR A 65 5.54 -3.99 14.44
CA TYR A 65 4.14 -4.25 14.79
C TYR A 65 3.42 -4.97 13.63
N PHE A 66 3.40 -6.30 13.69
CA PHE A 66 2.66 -7.15 12.76
C PHE A 66 1.43 -7.74 13.45
N GLY A 67 0.24 -7.27 13.06
CA GLY A 67 -1.04 -7.69 13.65
C GLY A 67 -2.11 -8.00 12.59
N ILE A 68 -3.35 -8.25 13.02
CA ILE A 68 -4.46 -8.49 12.09
C ILE A 68 -4.62 -7.33 11.07
N ILE A 69 -4.35 -6.10 11.53
CA ILE A 69 -4.47 -4.88 10.74
C ILE A 69 -3.46 -4.85 9.58
N THR A 70 -2.23 -5.36 9.77
CA THR A 70 -1.24 -5.44 8.67
C THR A 70 -1.72 -6.36 7.55
N TYR A 71 -2.43 -7.47 7.86
CA TYR A 71 -2.99 -8.33 6.82
C TYR A 71 -4.14 -7.65 6.07
N ILE A 72 -5.01 -6.95 6.78
CA ILE A 72 -6.11 -6.20 6.17
C ILE A 72 -5.55 -5.13 5.21
N ALA A 73 -4.52 -4.40 5.62
CA ALA A 73 -3.84 -3.41 4.79
C ALA A 73 -3.20 -4.04 3.53
N SER A 74 -2.49 -5.17 3.68
CA SER A 74 -1.91 -5.89 2.54
C SER A 74 -2.98 -6.37 1.56
N ILE A 75 -4.08 -6.95 2.06
CA ILE A 75 -5.19 -7.43 1.23
C ILE A 75 -5.84 -6.25 0.48
N TRP A 76 -6.07 -5.13 1.17
CA TRP A 76 -6.60 -3.91 0.55
C TRP A 76 -5.75 -3.44 -0.63
N LEU A 77 -4.44 -3.31 -0.42
CA LEU A 77 -3.51 -2.87 -1.46
C LEU A 77 -3.46 -3.84 -2.65
N ILE A 78 -3.48 -5.16 -2.40
CA ILE A 78 -3.53 -6.18 -3.46
C ILE A 78 -4.83 -6.08 -4.26
N GLN A 79 -5.99 -6.03 -3.59
CA GLN A 79 -7.29 -5.91 -4.26
C GLN A 79 -7.34 -4.65 -5.12
N LYS A 80 -6.86 -3.52 -4.59
CA LYS A 80 -6.82 -2.26 -5.30
C LYS A 80 -5.90 -2.29 -6.52
N ALA A 81 -4.73 -2.92 -6.40
CA ALA A 81 -3.84 -3.11 -7.53
C ALA A 81 -4.51 -3.93 -8.64
N ILE A 82 -5.16 -5.04 -8.28
CA ILE A 82 -5.91 -5.89 -9.23
C ILE A 82 -7.02 -5.09 -9.93
N PHE A 83 -7.83 -4.34 -9.18
CA PHE A 83 -8.87 -3.49 -9.78
C PHE A 83 -8.29 -2.42 -10.72
N SER A 84 -7.12 -1.87 -10.40
CA SER A 84 -6.45 -0.90 -11.27
C SER A 84 -6.04 -1.51 -12.60
N PHE A 85 -5.63 -2.79 -12.63
CA PHE A 85 -5.35 -3.52 -13.87
C PHE A 85 -6.64 -3.90 -14.63
N LEU A 86 -7.69 -4.33 -13.91
CA LEU A 86 -8.95 -4.77 -14.50
C LEU A 86 -9.80 -3.64 -15.09
N SER A 87 -9.77 -2.43 -14.50
CA SER A 87 -10.55 -1.26 -14.95
C SER A 87 -10.23 -0.75 -16.37
N SER A 88 -9.40 -1.48 -17.11
CA SER A 88 -8.92 -1.14 -18.45
C SER A 88 -9.34 -2.10 -19.55
N PHE A 89 -10.07 -3.16 -19.21
CA PHE A 89 -10.85 -3.99 -20.14
C PHE A 89 -12.28 -3.47 -20.21
#